data_AF-A0A7C2LMN1-F1
#
_entry.id   AF-A0A7C2LMN1-F1
#
_cell.length_a   1.000
_cell.length_b   1.000
_cell.length_c   1.000
_cell.angle_alpha   90.00
_cell.angle_beta   90.00
_cell.angle_gamma   90.00
#
_symmetry.space_group_name_H-M   'P 1'
#
loop_
_entity.id
_entity.type
_entity.pdbx_description
1 polymer ?
#
loop_
_entity_poly.entity_id
_entity_poly.type
_entity_poly.pdbx_seq_one_letter_code
_entity_poly.pdbx_strand_id
1 'polypeptide(L)'
;IARALVLKPTLIILDEPTSSLDLTVQAQIVGLLRRLQETHRLSYIFISHDLRVVRALSHRIAVMENGVIVEQGNADDVFERPTHPYTRKLIRAAFLFSRDETK
;
A
#
# COMPACT_ATOMS: atom_id res chain seq x y z
N ILE A 1 4.21 15.54 -3.29
CA ILE A 1 3.20 15.25 -4.34
C ILE A 1 3.16 16.34 -5.42
N ALA A 2 2.74 17.58 -5.12
CA ALA A 2 2.58 18.64 -6.13
C ALA A 2 3.82 18.85 -7.04
N ARG A 3 5.02 18.91 -6.47
CA ARG A 3 6.28 19.05 -7.23
C ARG A 3 6.47 17.97 -8.30
N ALA A 4 6.08 16.72 -8.02
CA ALA A 4 6.18 15.64 -8.99
C ALA A 4 5.12 15.76 -10.09
N LEU A 5 3.92 16.24 -9.75
CA LEU A 5 2.80 16.39 -10.69
C LEU A 5 2.97 17.54 -11.68
N VAL A 6 3.77 18.56 -11.36
CA VAL A 6 4.01 19.71 -12.26
C VAL A 6 4.52 19.24 -13.64
N LEU A 7 5.29 18.16 -13.67
CA LEU A 7 5.83 17.58 -14.91
C LEU A 7 4.82 16.73 -15.69
N LYS A 8 3.57 16.59 -15.20
CA LYS A 8 2.53 15.72 -15.76
C LYS A 8 3.04 14.30 -16.08
N PRO A 9 3.66 13.61 -15.11
CA PRO A 9 4.22 12.30 -15.34
C PRO A 9 3.11 11.27 -15.63
N THR A 10 3.48 10.13 -16.20
CA THR A 10 2.60 8.96 -16.31
C THR A 10 2.80 7.97 -15.15
N LEU A 11 3.95 8.05 -14.46
CA LEU A 11 4.35 7.19 -13.35
C LEU A 11 4.93 8.03 -12.20
N ILE A 12 4.52 7.72 -10.97
CA ILE A 12 5.12 8.28 -9.75
C ILE A 12 5.62 7.14 -8.87
N ILE A 13 6.85 7.28 -8.39
CA ILE A 13 7.43 6.41 -7.35
C ILE A 13 7.30 7.12 -6.01
N LEU A 14 6.69 6.44 -5.04
CA LEU A 14 6.46 6.96 -3.69
C LEU A 14 7.21 6.08 -2.68
N ASP A 15 8.19 6.66 -1.99
CA ASP A 15 8.91 5.98 -0.93
C ASP A 15 8.30 6.38 0.42
N GLU A 16 7.63 5.43 1.08
CA GLU A 16 6.98 5.61 2.39
C GLU A 16 6.12 6.90 2.51
N PRO A 17 5.13 7.11 1.62
CA PRO A 17 4.45 8.40 1.44
C PRO A 17 3.59 8.85 2.63
N THR A 18 3.32 7.96 3.57
CA THR A 18 2.45 8.15 4.73
C THR A 18 3.19 8.04 6.07
N SER A 19 4.51 7.79 6.04
CA SER A 19 5.31 7.67 7.24
C SER A 19 5.31 8.96 8.06
N SER A 20 5.40 8.82 9.39
CA SER A 20 5.38 9.95 10.35
C SER A 20 4.07 10.76 10.42
N LEU A 21 3.01 10.31 9.73
CA LEU A 21 1.68 10.94 9.79
C LEU A 21 0.76 10.17 10.74
N ASP A 22 -0.15 10.89 11.40
CA ASP A 22 -1.23 10.27 12.19
C ASP A 22 -2.27 9.60 11.29
N LEU A 23 -3.05 8.68 11.86
CA LEU A 23 -4.02 7.86 11.12
C LEU A 23 -5.04 8.69 10.31
N THR A 24 -5.46 9.85 10.82
CA THR A 24 -6.44 10.69 10.12
C THR A 24 -5.82 11.30 8.87
N VAL A 25 -4.61 11.84 9.00
CA VAL A 25 -3.88 12.43 7.87
C VAL A 25 -3.48 11.36 6.85
N GLN A 26 -3.09 10.16 7.29
CA GLN A 26 -2.82 9.05 6.36
C GLN A 26 -4.03 8.73 5.47
N ALA A 27 -5.23 8.65 6.05
CA ALA A 27 -6.46 8.41 5.28
C ALA A 27 -6.72 9.54 4.26
N GLN A 28 -6.45 10.79 4.62
CA GLN A 28 -6.54 11.92 3.70
C GLN A 28 -5.53 11.83 2.54
N ILE A 29 -4.28 11.43 2.83
CA ILE A 29 -3.24 11.25 1.81
C ILE A 29 -3.60 10.10 0.86
N VAL A 30 -4.09 8.98 1.38
CA VAL A 30 -4.60 7.86 0.56
C VAL A 30 -5.72 8.32 -0.37
N GLY A 31 -6.71 9.04 0.16
CA GLY A 31 -7.80 9.60 -0.64
C GLY A 31 -7.33 10.58 -1.72
N LEU A 32 -6.37 11.45 -1.38
CA LEU A 32 -5.74 12.36 -2.33
C LEU A 32 -5.03 11.61 -3.46
N LEU A 33 -4.23 10.59 -3.13
CA LEU A 33 -3.52 9.78 -4.12
C LEU A 33 -4.49 9.08 -5.07
N ARG A 34 -5.57 8.46 -4.57
CA ARG A 34 -6.59 7.83 -5.43
C ARG A 34 -7.22 8.83 -6.40
N ARG A 35 -7.63 10.00 -5.90
CA ARG A 35 -8.22 11.05 -6.74
C ARG A 35 -7.25 11.52 -7.83
N LEU A 36 -5.98 11.71 -7.49
CA LEU A 36 -4.96 12.10 -8.46
C LEU A 36 -4.71 11.00 -9.49
N GLN A 37 -4.75 9.74 -9.08
CA GLN A 37 -4.62 8.60 -9.97
C GLN A 37 -5.69 8.61 -11.06
N GLU A 38 -6.95 8.76 -10.66
CA GLU A 38 -8.10 8.78 -11.55
C GLU A 38 -8.08 10.02 -12.46
N THR A 39 -7.81 11.20 -11.89
CA THR A 39 -7.85 12.48 -12.61
C THR A 39 -6.76 12.57 -13.68
N HIS A 40 -5.55 12.07 -13.37
CA HIS A 40 -4.37 12.21 -14.23
C HIS A 40 -3.95 10.91 -14.91
N ARG A 41 -4.71 9.81 -14.72
CA ARG A 41 -4.38 8.46 -15.22
C ARG A 41 -2.97 8.02 -14.83
N LEU A 42 -2.61 8.25 -13.56
CA LEU A 42 -1.27 7.96 -13.05
C LEU A 42 -1.12 6.47 -12.74
N SER A 43 0.09 5.96 -12.98
CA SER A 43 0.56 4.72 -12.38
C SER A 43 1.36 5.04 -11.13
N TYR A 44 1.19 4.22 -10.09
CA TYR A 44 1.96 4.33 -8.85
C TYR A 44 2.76 3.07 -8.63
N ILE A 45 4.04 3.26 -8.27
CA ILE A 45 4.83 2.27 -7.57
C ILE A 45 5.11 2.89 -6.21
N PHE A 46 4.77 2.20 -5.14
CA PHE A 46 5.06 2.70 -3.82
C PHE A 46 5.60 1.61 -2.91
N ILE A 47 6.44 2.05 -1.98
CA ILE A 47 7.06 1.22 -0.97
C ILE A 47 6.41 1.63 0.35
N SER A 48 5.88 0.65 1.08
CA SER A 48 5.38 0.90 2.43
C SER A 48 5.45 -0.34 3.31
N HIS A 49 5.78 -0.11 4.57
CA HIS A 49 5.62 -1.09 5.64
C HIS A 49 4.21 -1.12 6.24
N ASP A 50 3.33 -0.15 5.92
CA ASP A 50 1.96 -0.12 6.42
C ASP A 50 1.01 -0.90 5.49
N LEU A 51 0.61 -2.09 5.95
CA LEU A 51 -0.29 -2.95 5.18
C LEU A 51 -1.70 -2.37 4.97
N ARG A 52 -2.15 -1.39 5.76
CA ARG A 52 -3.45 -0.72 5.55
C ARG A 52 -3.38 0.20 4.34
N VAL A 53 -2.28 0.95 4.21
CA VAL A 53 -2.03 1.82 3.04
C VAL A 53 -1.83 0.97 1.79
N VAL A 54 -1.04 -0.11 1.88
CA VAL A 54 -0.85 -1.07 0.78
C VAL A 54 -2.21 -1.62 0.32
N ARG A 55 -3.06 -2.05 1.25
CA ARG A 55 -4.40 -2.58 0.92
C ARG A 55 -5.31 -1.55 0.27
N ALA A 56 -5.20 -0.28 0.64
CA ALA A 56 -6.08 0.77 0.14
C ALA A 56 -5.70 1.31 -1.25
N LEU A 57 -4.45 1.15 -1.69
CA LEU A 57 -3.92 1.76 -2.91
C LEU A 57 -3.40 0.76 -3.96
N SER A 58 -2.98 -0.43 -3.54
CA SER A 58 -2.32 -1.38 -4.45
C SER A 58 -3.32 -2.21 -5.25
N HIS A 59 -3.08 -2.32 -6.55
CA HIS A 59 -3.71 -3.32 -7.41
C HIS A 59 -2.91 -4.63 -7.41
N ARG A 60 -1.58 -4.52 -7.31
CA ARG A 60 -0.62 -5.62 -7.26
C ARG A 60 0.37 -5.37 -6.13
N ILE A 61 0.86 -6.45 -5.52
CA ILE A 61 1.76 -6.40 -4.38
C ILE A 61 2.96 -7.29 -4.66
N ALA A 62 4.14 -6.82 -4.27
CA ALA A 62 5.34 -7.64 -4.12
C ALA A 62 5.81 -7.51 -2.66
N VAL A 63 6.03 -8.66 -2.01
CA VAL A 63 6.52 -8.76 -0.64
C VAL A 63 8.00 -9.10 -0.70
N MET A 64 8.80 -8.32 0.02
CA MET A 64 10.26 -8.47 0.06
C MET A 64 10.72 -8.85 1.47
N GLU A 65 11.62 -9.82 1.56
CA GLU A 65 12.32 -10.20 2.80
C GLU A 65 13.81 -10.32 2.47
N ASN A 66 14.68 -9.69 3.28
CA ASN A 66 16.14 -9.72 3.10
C ASN A 66 16.61 -9.36 1.68
N GLY A 67 15.95 -8.39 1.04
CA GLY A 67 16.29 -7.92 -0.31
C GLY A 67 15.80 -8.81 -1.46
N VAL A 68 15.02 -9.85 -1.17
CA VAL A 68 14.48 -10.78 -2.17
C VAL A 68 12.95 -10.70 -2.19
N ILE A 69 12.35 -10.67 -3.39
CA ILE A 69 10.90 -10.80 -3.54
C ILE A 69 10.51 -12.24 -3.22
N VAL A 70 9.82 -12.43 -2.10
CA VAL A 70 9.39 -13.75 -1.61
C VAL A 70 7.97 -14.11 -2.05
N GLU A 71 7.15 -13.11 -2.41
CA GLU A 71 5.80 -13.32 -2.91
C GLU A 71 5.36 -12.13 -3.77
N GLN A 72 4.61 -12.37 -4.85
CA GLN A 72 4.06 -11.32 -5.70
C GLN A 72 2.73 -11.77 -6.32
N GLY A 73 1.74 -10.88 -6.40
CA GLY A 73 0.43 -11.21 -6.95
C GLY A 73 -0.51 -10.01 -7.05
N ASN A 74 -1.79 -10.28 -7.35
CA ASN A 74 -2.85 -9.30 -7.14
C ASN A 74 -2.95 -8.98 -5.65
N ALA A 75 -3.38 -7.77 -5.32
CA ALA A 75 -3.48 -7.36 -3.93
C ALA A 75 -4.40 -8.29 -3.12
N ASP A 76 -5.57 -8.62 -3.67
CA ASP A 76 -6.54 -9.50 -3.02
C ASP A 76 -5.97 -10.90 -2.76
N ASP A 77 -5.30 -11.50 -3.76
CA ASP A 77 -4.69 -12.83 -3.62
C ASP A 77 -3.61 -12.84 -2.52
N VAL A 78 -2.75 -11.82 -2.48
CA VAL A 78 -1.67 -11.73 -1.50
C VAL A 78 -2.22 -11.52 -0.09
N PHE A 79 -3.31 -10.75 0.08
CA PHE A 79 -3.92 -10.50 1.39
C PHE A 79 -4.80 -11.66 1.89
N GLU A 80 -5.58 -12.28 1.01
CA GLU A 80 -6.58 -13.29 1.38
C GLU A 80 -6.02 -14.71 1.35
N ARG A 81 -5.09 -14.99 0.42
CA ARG A 81 -4.51 -16.32 0.20
C ARG A 81 -2.97 -16.30 0.16
N PRO A 82 -2.29 -15.71 1.17
CA PRO A 82 -0.84 -15.64 1.20
C PRO A 82 -0.19 -17.03 1.20
N THR A 83 0.70 -17.24 0.24
CA THR A 83 1.39 -18.50 -0.02
C THR A 83 2.72 -18.60 0.74
N HIS A 84 3.43 -17.49 0.93
CA HIS A 84 4.71 -17.49 1.63
C HIS A 84 4.55 -17.37 3.15
N PRO A 85 5.33 -18.12 3.98
CA PRO A 85 5.23 -18.05 5.44
C PRO A 85 5.46 -16.65 6.02
N TYR A 86 6.39 -15.88 5.45
CA TYR A 86 6.66 -14.51 5.88
C TYR A 86 5.46 -13.59 5.65
N THR A 87 4.85 -13.65 4.46
CA THR A 87 3.65 -12.88 4.13
C THR A 87 2.49 -13.20 5.07
N ARG A 88 2.28 -14.49 5.38
CA ARG A 88 1.30 -14.92 6.39
C ARG A 88 1.55 -14.28 7.75
N LYS A 89 2.81 -14.24 8.20
CA LYS A 89 3.20 -13.62 9.47
C LYS A 89 2.93 -12.11 9.47
N LEU A 90 3.26 -11.41 8.38
CA LEU A 90 3.04 -9.97 8.23
C LEU A 90 1.54 -9.61 8.29
N ILE A 91 0.72 -10.28 7.48
CA ILE A 91 -0.73 -10.03 7.43
C ILE A 91 -1.36 -10.31 8.78
N ARG A 92 -0.99 -11.43 9.40
CA ARG A 92 -1.45 -11.77 10.74
C ARG A 92 -1.08 -10.65 11.73
N ALA A 93 0.18 -10.23 11.79
CA ALA A 93 0.61 -9.17 12.71
C ALA A 93 -0.14 -7.85 12.51
N ALA A 94 -0.38 -7.44 11.26
CA ALA A 94 -1.01 -6.15 10.96
C ALA A 94 -2.53 -6.10 11.22
N PHE A 95 -3.24 -7.24 11.08
CA PHE A 95 -4.70 -7.29 11.18
C PHE A 95 -5.23 -8.12 12.35
N LEU A 96 -4.36 -8.72 13.18
CA LEU A 96 -4.76 -9.47 14.39
C LEU A 96 -5.59 -8.62 15.37
N PHE A 97 -5.40 -7.31 15.40
CA PHE A 97 -6.11 -6.40 16.31
C PHE A 97 -7.40 -5.79 15.73
N SER A 98 -7.77 -6.13 14.49
CA SER A 98 -8.93 -5.55 13.81
C SER A 98 -10.19 -6.41 13.84
N ARG A 99 -10.18 -7.58 14.53
CA ARG A 99 -11.33 -8.51 14.60
C ARG A 99 -12.17 -8.41 15.87
N ASP A 100 -11.88 -7.49 16.80
CA ASP A 100 -12.59 -7.40 18.10
C ASP A 100 -13.73 -6.36 18.16
N GLU A 101 -14.04 -5.60 17.10
CA GLU A 101 -15.14 -4.62 17.09
C GLU A 101 -16.38 -5.08 16.30
N THR A 102 -16.78 -6.34 16.43
CA THR A 102 -18.12 -6.76 15.99
C THR A 102 -18.76 -7.68 17.03
N LYS A 103 -19.27 -7.06 18.09
CA LYS A 103 -20.39 -7.56 18.90
C LYS A 103 -21.39 -6.44 19.11
#